data_AF-A0A5C6V7A4-F1
#
_entry.id   AF-A0A5C6V7A4-F1
#
_cell.length_a   1.000
_cell.length_b   1.000
_cell.length_c   1.000
_cell.angle_alpha   90.00
_cell.angle_beta   90.00
_cell.angle_gamma   90.00
#
_symmetry.space_group_name_H-M   'P 1'
#
loop_
_entity.id
_entity.type
_entity.pdbx_description
1 polymer ?
#
loop_
_entity_poly.entity_id
_entity_poly.type
_entity_poly.pdbx_seq_one_letter_code
_entity_poly.pdbx_strand_id
1 'polypeptide(L)'
;MPLIDLVRKSVPVAAAAASLVTATLLSSPAAHAQVETLKAPVYGVTLDDLSKLDAIVASLSNLPYRPTVRVVFDPDTPASDYYAPLLRLHSVAYVMGEVLDSYYFPTDLTTYKARTQELVSTLKGTVDVWEIANEINGEWLRPHPSGSASVVNSEETQIGQMVAAANTIVKGVGGKTAITLYYNDDSKGNNCWEKPQDYWKTWPTSFLPASVLQSTDYALFSYYPYQDCTGLSPAWNADFAALEKIFPNAKVGFGEIGTSSISAPASVQQNLITTYYPMVNSMTDPRFIGGFFWWNYAEQMLPYTKSSYWQLLRQTIINLKAPS
;
A
#
# COMPACT_ATOMS: atom_id res chain seq x y z
N MET A 1 78.73 -22.38 -56.04
CA MET A 1 79.77 -23.04 -55.22
C MET A 1 80.03 -22.16 -54.00
N PRO A 2 80.11 -22.67 -52.76
CA PRO A 2 79.82 -24.02 -52.22
C PRO A 2 78.55 -23.98 -51.30
N LEU A 3 77.66 -24.98 -51.19
CA LEU A 3 77.68 -26.30 -50.52
C LEU A 3 78.29 -26.36 -49.11
N ILE A 4 77.62 -27.17 -48.24
CA ILE A 4 77.85 -27.56 -46.82
C ILE A 4 76.76 -26.97 -45.90
N ASP A 5 76.01 -27.67 -45.05
CA ASP A 5 75.86 -29.10 -44.75
C ASP A 5 74.52 -29.37 -44.02
N LEU A 6 74.08 -30.63 -44.04
CA LEU A 6 72.93 -31.20 -43.34
C LEU A 6 72.99 -31.02 -41.81
N VAL A 7 71.87 -30.64 -41.18
CA VAL A 7 71.34 -31.33 -39.99
C VAL A 7 69.82 -31.30 -40.00
N ARG A 8 69.19 -32.47 -40.17
CA ARG A 8 67.76 -32.69 -39.92
C ARG A 8 67.48 -32.58 -38.42
N LYS A 9 66.59 -31.66 -38.03
CA LYS A 9 65.86 -31.72 -36.76
C LYS A 9 64.37 -31.77 -37.06
N SER A 10 63.75 -32.89 -36.74
CA SER A 10 62.31 -33.13 -36.73
C SER A 10 61.63 -32.25 -35.70
N VAL A 11 60.67 -31.42 -36.15
CA VAL A 11 59.76 -30.63 -35.31
C VAL A 11 58.36 -31.23 -35.45
N PRO A 12 57.64 -31.52 -34.35
CA PRO A 12 56.31 -32.10 -34.43
C PRO A 12 55.30 -31.06 -34.89
N VAL A 13 54.39 -31.46 -35.78
CA VAL A 13 53.22 -30.68 -36.19
C VAL A 13 52.24 -30.69 -35.00
N ALA A 14 52.18 -29.57 -34.27
CA ALA A 14 51.11 -29.32 -33.32
C ALA A 14 49.87 -28.86 -34.10
N ALA A 15 48.83 -29.70 -34.13
CA ALA A 15 47.53 -29.35 -34.64
C ALA A 15 46.90 -28.25 -33.76
N ALA A 16 46.69 -27.06 -34.32
CA ALA A 16 45.91 -26.01 -33.67
C ALA A 16 44.43 -26.36 -33.80
N ALA A 17 43.85 -26.92 -32.73
CA ALA A 17 42.41 -27.01 -32.57
C ALA A 17 41.85 -25.60 -32.28
N ALA A 18 41.18 -25.01 -33.26
CA ALA A 18 40.42 -23.79 -33.07
C ALA A 18 39.13 -24.13 -32.30
N SER A 19 39.16 -23.96 -30.97
CA SER A 19 37.96 -24.03 -30.14
C SER A 19 37.11 -22.79 -30.40
N LEU A 20 36.01 -22.95 -31.13
CA LEU A 20 34.92 -21.97 -31.15
C LEU A 20 34.31 -21.92 -29.74
N VAL A 21 34.64 -20.88 -28.98
CA VAL A 21 33.90 -20.54 -27.76
C VAL A 21 32.63 -19.82 -28.20
N THR A 22 31.54 -20.56 -28.34
CA THR A 22 30.19 -19.97 -28.37
C THR A 22 29.92 -19.38 -27.00
N ALA A 23 30.02 -18.05 -26.88
CA ALA A 23 29.53 -17.33 -25.72
C ALA A 23 28.00 -17.46 -25.68
N THR A 24 27.51 -18.43 -24.91
CA THR A 24 26.12 -18.42 -24.45
C THR A 24 25.96 -17.19 -23.55
N LEU A 25 25.36 -16.14 -24.11
CA LEU A 25 24.74 -15.07 -23.33
C LEU A 25 23.71 -15.74 -22.40
N LEU A 26 24.10 -15.98 -21.15
CA LEU A 26 23.17 -16.27 -20.08
C LEU A 26 22.30 -15.03 -19.94
N SER A 27 21.10 -15.07 -20.54
CA SER A 27 20.06 -14.10 -20.25
C SER A 27 19.80 -14.18 -18.75
N SER A 28 20.23 -13.15 -18.01
CA SER A 28 19.77 -12.97 -16.64
C SER A 28 18.25 -13.08 -16.65
N PRO A 29 17.62 -13.87 -15.75
CA PRO A 29 16.17 -13.84 -15.65
C PRO A 29 15.78 -12.38 -15.45
N ALA A 30 14.84 -11.88 -16.25
CA ALA A 30 14.30 -10.55 -16.04
C ALA A 30 13.92 -10.44 -14.56
N ALA A 31 14.29 -9.34 -13.90
CA ALA A 31 13.95 -9.13 -12.51
C ALA A 31 12.42 -9.08 -12.43
N HIS A 32 11.80 -10.15 -11.96
CA HIS A 32 10.37 -10.19 -11.67
C HIS A 32 10.22 -9.94 -10.19
N ALA A 33 9.42 -8.95 -9.82
CA ALA A 33 8.92 -8.90 -8.44
C ALA A 33 8.16 -10.20 -8.14
N GLN A 34 8.24 -10.62 -6.89
CA GLN A 34 7.40 -11.68 -6.36
C GLN A 34 6.58 -11.09 -5.24
N VAL A 35 5.28 -11.39 -5.26
CA VAL A 35 4.36 -11.04 -4.17
C VAL A 35 4.88 -11.64 -2.88
N GLU A 36 5.09 -10.80 -1.87
CA GLU A 36 5.59 -11.14 -0.56
C GLU A 36 4.52 -10.92 0.51
N THR A 37 4.61 -11.66 1.60
CA THR A 37 3.79 -11.37 2.79
C THR A 37 4.39 -10.19 3.53
N LEU A 38 3.57 -9.18 3.86
CA LEU A 38 4.03 -8.03 4.65
C LEU A 38 4.56 -8.47 6.02
N LYS A 39 5.74 -7.97 6.37
CA LYS A 39 6.33 -8.13 7.71
C LYS A 39 5.74 -7.14 8.70
N ALA A 40 5.68 -7.52 9.96
CA ALA A 40 5.16 -6.67 11.03
C ALA A 40 6.29 -6.29 12.03
N PRO A 41 6.33 -5.06 12.55
CA PRO A 41 5.44 -3.95 12.22
C PRO A 41 5.60 -3.44 10.79
N VAL A 42 4.49 -3.00 10.20
CA VAL A 42 4.43 -2.28 8.93
C VAL A 42 4.71 -0.80 9.23
N TYR A 43 5.83 -0.31 8.70
CA TYR A 43 6.11 1.13 8.61
C TYR A 43 5.66 1.59 7.22
N GLY A 44 4.41 2.03 7.14
CA GLY A 44 3.73 2.37 5.90
C GLY A 44 3.94 3.81 5.49
N VAL A 45 4.05 4.10 4.20
CA VAL A 45 4.03 5.48 3.66
C VAL A 45 3.17 5.53 2.39
N THR A 46 2.52 6.66 2.10
CA THR A 46 1.65 6.75 0.91
C THR A 46 2.32 7.52 -0.23
N LEU A 47 2.23 6.98 -1.44
CA LEU A 47 2.69 7.56 -2.70
C LEU A 47 1.48 7.76 -3.60
N ASP A 48 1.06 9.01 -3.75
CA ASP A 48 0.06 9.49 -4.70
C ASP A 48 0.70 10.01 -6.01
N ASP A 49 1.99 10.36 -5.98
CA ASP A 49 2.78 10.72 -7.17
C ASP A 49 4.02 9.83 -7.34
N LEU A 50 4.17 9.22 -8.53
CA LEU A 50 5.35 8.43 -8.92
C LEU A 50 6.27 9.15 -9.93
N SER A 51 6.00 10.40 -10.29
CA SER A 51 6.75 11.16 -11.29
C SER A 51 8.24 11.34 -10.92
N LYS A 52 8.57 11.33 -9.62
CA LYS A 52 9.94 11.46 -9.07
C LYS A 52 10.52 10.12 -8.62
N LEU A 53 10.26 9.03 -9.36
CA LEU A 53 10.58 7.66 -8.96
C LEU A 53 12.03 7.46 -8.46
N ASP A 54 13.03 8.05 -9.11
CA ASP A 54 14.44 7.94 -8.67
C ASP A 54 14.65 8.49 -7.26
N ALA A 55 14.08 9.67 -6.98
CA ALA A 55 14.17 10.29 -5.66
C ALA A 55 13.36 9.51 -4.62
N ILE A 56 12.19 8.98 -5.01
CA ILE A 56 11.35 8.13 -4.15
C ILE A 56 12.12 6.86 -3.75
N VAL A 57 12.67 6.12 -4.72
CA VAL A 57 13.43 4.89 -4.46
C VAL A 57 14.64 5.19 -3.57
N ALA A 58 15.39 6.27 -3.84
CA ALA A 58 16.50 6.68 -2.99
C ALA A 58 16.06 7.02 -1.56
N SER A 59 14.93 7.73 -1.41
CA SER A 59 14.36 8.10 -0.11
C SER A 59 13.93 6.89 0.72
N LEU A 60 13.21 5.95 0.10
CA LEU A 60 12.76 4.72 0.75
C LEU A 60 13.93 3.82 1.15
N SER A 61 14.94 3.70 0.27
CA SER A 61 16.15 2.89 0.53
C SER A 61 16.96 3.34 1.74
N ASN A 62 16.84 4.62 2.12
CA ASN A 62 17.58 5.20 3.24
C ASN A 62 16.79 5.15 4.57
N LEU A 63 15.55 4.63 4.57
CA LEU A 63 14.81 4.38 5.80
C LEU A 63 15.47 3.22 6.58
N PRO A 64 15.42 3.23 7.93
CA PRO A 64 16.03 2.19 8.77
C PRO A 64 15.56 0.75 8.50
N TYR A 65 14.35 0.59 7.96
CA TYR A 65 13.73 -0.69 7.65
C TYR A 65 13.08 -0.62 6.27
N ARG A 66 12.94 -1.78 5.59
CA ARG A 66 12.16 -1.91 4.35
C ARG A 66 10.70 -1.53 4.65
N PRO A 67 10.18 -0.40 4.15
CA PRO A 67 8.82 0.05 4.44
C PRO A 67 7.80 -0.72 3.58
N THR A 68 6.52 -0.46 3.84
CA THR A 68 5.45 -0.74 2.87
C THR A 68 5.02 0.58 2.25
N VAL A 69 4.98 0.66 0.92
CA VAL A 69 4.40 1.80 0.22
C VAL A 69 2.96 1.49 -0.12
N ARG A 70 2.04 2.37 0.25
CA ARG A 70 0.69 2.41 -0.28
C ARG A 70 0.72 3.28 -1.52
N VAL A 71 0.45 2.70 -2.68
CA VAL A 71 0.46 3.40 -3.97
C VAL A 71 -0.98 3.66 -4.37
N VAL A 72 -1.33 4.93 -4.56
CA VAL A 72 -2.63 5.35 -5.09
C VAL A 72 -2.59 5.18 -6.60
N PHE A 73 -3.49 4.39 -7.17
CA PHE A 73 -3.63 4.31 -8.63
C PHE A 73 -4.63 5.36 -9.11
N ASP A 74 -4.18 6.25 -9.99
CA ASP A 74 -5.01 7.31 -10.57
C ASP A 74 -6.08 6.70 -11.50
N PRO A 75 -7.30 7.24 -11.52
CA PRO A 75 -8.39 6.70 -12.33
C PRO A 75 -8.09 6.70 -13.84
N ASP A 76 -7.33 7.70 -14.32
CA ASP A 76 -7.05 7.91 -15.74
C ASP A 76 -5.70 7.32 -16.21
N THR A 77 -4.94 6.68 -15.30
CA THR A 77 -3.65 6.07 -15.63
C THR A 77 -3.81 4.57 -15.89
N PRO A 78 -3.43 4.07 -17.08
CA PRO A 78 -3.49 2.64 -17.40
C PRO A 78 -2.66 1.80 -16.44
N ALA A 79 -3.13 0.60 -16.10
CA ALA A 79 -2.42 -0.31 -15.20
C ALA A 79 -0.99 -0.65 -15.68
N SER A 80 -0.76 -0.69 -17.00
CA SER A 80 0.55 -0.96 -17.60
C SER A 80 1.63 0.04 -17.18
N ASP A 81 1.24 1.28 -16.94
CA ASP A 81 2.17 2.38 -16.70
C ASP A 81 2.76 2.30 -15.29
N TYR A 82 2.07 1.62 -14.37
CA TYR A 82 2.56 1.32 -13.02
C TYR A 82 3.51 0.13 -12.97
N TYR A 83 3.55 -0.76 -13.95
CA TYR A 83 4.31 -2.02 -13.85
C TYR A 83 5.82 -1.77 -13.61
N ALA A 84 6.46 -0.94 -14.44
CA ALA A 84 7.87 -0.64 -14.29
C ALA A 84 8.21 0.15 -13.01
N PRO A 85 7.43 1.19 -12.62
CA PRO A 85 7.57 1.83 -11.31
C PRO A 85 7.44 0.86 -10.13
N LEU A 86 6.43 -0.01 -10.13
CA LEU A 86 6.22 -0.96 -9.04
C LEU A 86 7.34 -1.99 -8.93
N LEU A 87 7.91 -2.47 -10.05
CA LEU A 87 9.10 -3.32 -10.02
C LEU A 87 10.27 -2.65 -9.29
N ARG A 88 10.46 -1.34 -9.50
CA ARG A 88 11.52 -0.58 -8.84
C ARG A 88 11.22 -0.36 -7.36
N LEU A 89 9.99 -0.05 -6.99
CA LEU A 89 9.58 0.09 -5.59
C LEU A 89 9.74 -1.23 -4.83
N HIS A 90 9.40 -2.36 -5.45
CA HIS A 90 9.53 -3.69 -4.83
C HIS A 90 10.95 -4.02 -4.39
N SER A 91 11.97 -3.45 -5.06
CA SER A 91 13.38 -3.68 -4.68
C SER A 91 13.75 -3.06 -3.33
N VAL A 92 12.96 -2.11 -2.82
CA VAL A 92 13.25 -1.33 -1.61
C VAL A 92 12.09 -1.24 -0.63
N ALA A 93 10.89 -1.70 -0.99
CA ALA A 93 9.67 -1.67 -0.21
C ALA A 93 8.78 -2.88 -0.51
N TYR A 94 7.77 -3.12 0.33
CA TYR A 94 6.57 -3.88 -0.03
C TYR A 94 5.55 -2.94 -0.67
N VAL A 95 4.63 -3.44 -1.50
CA VAL A 95 3.65 -2.62 -2.22
C VAL A 95 2.22 -3.00 -1.82
N MET A 96 1.51 -2.05 -1.22
CA MET A 96 0.06 -2.05 -1.14
C MET A 96 -0.48 -1.18 -2.27
N GLY A 97 -1.28 -1.74 -3.19
CA GLY A 97 -1.90 -0.99 -4.29
C GLY A 97 -3.34 -0.66 -3.97
N GLU A 98 -3.69 0.62 -3.98
CA GLU A 98 -5.07 1.10 -3.82
C GLU A 98 -5.78 1.13 -5.16
N VAL A 99 -6.89 0.40 -5.27
CA VAL A 99 -7.64 0.28 -6.53
C VAL A 99 -8.12 1.64 -7.03
N LEU A 100 -8.76 2.42 -6.13
CA LEU A 100 -9.19 3.80 -6.34
C LEU A 100 -9.28 4.50 -4.99
N ASP A 101 -8.76 5.71 -4.95
CA ASP A 101 -8.94 6.64 -3.83
C ASP A 101 -10.42 6.96 -3.58
N SER A 102 -10.78 7.22 -2.32
CA SER A 102 -12.14 7.50 -1.90
C SER A 102 -12.73 8.73 -2.61
N TYR A 103 -11.88 9.69 -2.99
CA TYR A 103 -12.25 10.86 -3.80
C TYR A 103 -12.68 10.51 -5.24
N TYR A 104 -12.12 9.43 -5.81
CA TYR A 104 -12.42 8.96 -7.16
C TYR A 104 -13.30 7.70 -7.19
N PHE A 105 -13.89 7.33 -6.05
CA PHE A 105 -14.71 6.13 -5.96
C PHE A 105 -15.95 6.27 -6.87
N PRO A 106 -16.21 5.32 -7.79
CA PRO A 106 -17.29 5.43 -8.74
C PRO A 106 -18.63 5.10 -8.06
N THR A 107 -19.71 5.49 -8.71
CA THR A 107 -21.08 5.24 -8.23
C THR A 107 -21.70 3.99 -8.85
N ASP A 108 -20.95 3.27 -9.68
CA ASP A 108 -21.44 2.09 -10.40
C ASP A 108 -20.48 0.89 -10.35
N LEU A 109 -21.09 -0.29 -10.26
CA LEU A 109 -20.38 -1.57 -10.15
C LEU A 109 -19.52 -1.90 -11.38
N THR A 110 -19.94 -1.49 -12.56
CA THR A 110 -19.26 -1.87 -13.80
C THR A 110 -17.89 -1.21 -13.87
N THR A 111 -17.83 0.10 -13.58
CA THR A 111 -16.60 0.89 -13.56
C THR A 111 -15.63 0.37 -12.52
N TYR A 112 -16.06 0.18 -11.26
CA TYR A 112 -15.17 -0.30 -10.20
C TYR A 112 -14.62 -1.70 -10.50
N LYS A 113 -15.48 -2.59 -10.99
CA LYS A 113 -15.10 -3.95 -11.35
C LYS A 113 -14.11 -3.97 -12.51
N ALA A 114 -14.35 -3.18 -13.56
CA ALA A 114 -13.46 -3.10 -14.72
C ALA A 114 -12.07 -2.59 -14.31
N ARG A 115 -12.02 -1.51 -13.51
CA ARG A 115 -10.75 -0.98 -12.99
C ARG A 115 -10.00 -2.00 -12.14
N THR A 116 -10.71 -2.71 -11.26
CA THR A 116 -10.08 -3.78 -10.45
C THR A 116 -9.53 -4.91 -11.34
N GLN A 117 -10.27 -5.34 -12.37
CA GLN A 117 -9.81 -6.39 -13.29
C GLN A 117 -8.57 -5.97 -14.07
N GLU A 118 -8.55 -4.74 -14.58
CA GLU A 118 -7.42 -4.16 -15.31
C GLU A 118 -6.16 -4.17 -14.44
N LEU A 119 -6.25 -3.58 -13.25
CA LEU A 119 -5.14 -3.49 -12.29
C LEU A 119 -4.65 -4.87 -11.88
N VAL A 120 -5.55 -5.75 -11.41
CA VAL A 120 -5.16 -7.08 -10.90
C VAL A 120 -4.60 -7.96 -12.01
N SER A 121 -5.17 -7.95 -13.21
CA SER A 121 -4.65 -8.77 -14.31
C SER A 121 -3.23 -8.37 -14.73
N THR A 122 -2.91 -7.08 -14.64
CA THR A 122 -1.65 -6.50 -15.08
C THR A 122 -0.57 -6.51 -13.99
N LEU A 123 -0.95 -6.17 -12.75
CA LEU A 123 -0.02 -5.85 -11.66
C LEU A 123 0.01 -6.88 -10.53
N LYS A 124 -0.74 -7.98 -10.61
CA LYS A 124 -0.75 -9.03 -9.55
C LYS A 124 0.63 -9.59 -9.19
N GLY A 125 1.64 -9.44 -10.05
CA GLY A 125 3.01 -9.88 -9.76
C GLY A 125 3.86 -8.85 -8.99
N THR A 126 3.37 -7.60 -8.88
CA THR A 126 4.10 -6.45 -8.33
C THR A 126 3.35 -5.75 -7.19
N VAL A 127 2.23 -6.32 -6.74
CA VAL A 127 1.40 -5.79 -5.64
C VAL A 127 1.24 -6.88 -4.59
N ASP A 128 1.75 -6.60 -3.39
CA ASP A 128 1.73 -7.53 -2.25
C ASP A 128 0.34 -7.62 -1.62
N VAL A 129 -0.35 -6.48 -1.52
CA VAL A 129 -1.70 -6.35 -0.94
C VAL A 129 -2.52 -5.36 -1.77
N TRP A 130 -3.77 -5.71 -2.05
CA TRP A 130 -4.73 -4.87 -2.76
C TRP A 130 -5.65 -4.18 -1.77
N GLU A 131 -5.59 -2.87 -1.66
CA GLU A 131 -6.61 -2.12 -0.95
C GLU A 131 -7.81 -1.92 -1.89
N ILE A 132 -8.89 -2.62 -1.58
CA ILE A 132 -10.09 -2.75 -2.42
C ILE A 132 -11.25 -1.87 -1.94
N ALA A 133 -10.98 -1.01 -0.97
CA ALA A 133 -11.96 -0.19 -0.27
C ALA A 133 -11.20 0.83 0.56
N ASN A 134 -11.12 2.07 0.07
CA ASN A 134 -10.61 3.18 0.87
C ASN A 134 -11.75 4.03 1.39
N GLU A 135 -11.73 4.30 2.70
CA GLU A 135 -12.70 5.13 3.44
C GLU A 135 -14.16 4.89 3.04
N ILE A 136 -14.54 3.64 2.80
CA ILE A 136 -15.81 3.30 2.14
C ILE A 136 -17.09 3.68 2.90
N ASN A 137 -16.93 4.10 4.15
CA ASN A 137 -18.00 4.58 5.02
C ASN A 137 -18.12 6.12 5.00
N GLY A 138 -17.37 6.79 4.13
CA GLY A 138 -17.43 8.23 3.92
C GLY A 138 -18.63 8.65 3.09
N GLU A 139 -19.32 9.70 3.51
CA GLU A 139 -20.53 10.16 2.82
C GLU A 139 -20.30 10.75 1.44
N TRP A 140 -19.06 11.12 1.12
CA TRP A 140 -18.70 11.70 -0.17
C TRP A 140 -18.70 10.68 -1.32
N LEU A 141 -18.71 9.37 -1.03
CA LEU A 141 -18.77 8.32 -2.04
C LEU A 141 -20.14 8.22 -2.71
N ARG A 142 -21.19 8.80 -2.09
CA ARG A 142 -22.56 8.71 -2.59
C ARG A 142 -23.05 10.03 -3.22
N PRO A 143 -23.85 9.97 -4.29
CA PRO A 143 -24.45 11.17 -4.89
C PRO A 143 -25.37 11.97 -3.96
N HIS A 144 -26.01 11.29 -2.99
CA HIS A 144 -26.98 11.92 -2.09
C HIS A 144 -26.55 11.75 -0.62
N PRO A 145 -25.48 12.42 -0.16
CA PRO A 145 -24.93 12.30 1.20
C PRO A 145 -26.00 12.50 2.29
N SER A 146 -26.84 13.52 2.10
CA SER A 146 -27.92 13.90 3.02
C SER A 146 -29.28 13.29 2.69
N GLY A 147 -29.35 12.31 1.76
CA GLY A 147 -30.58 11.71 1.27
C GLY A 147 -31.44 11.04 2.34
N SER A 148 -32.64 10.60 1.96
CA SER A 148 -33.48 9.79 2.85
C SER A 148 -32.78 8.47 3.20
N ALA A 149 -33.13 7.86 4.33
CA ALA A 149 -32.54 6.58 4.75
C ALA A 149 -32.64 5.49 3.67
N SER A 150 -33.73 5.47 2.89
CA SER A 150 -33.88 4.52 1.78
C SER A 150 -32.92 4.78 0.62
N VAL A 151 -32.63 6.06 0.32
CA VAL A 151 -31.69 6.43 -0.74
C VAL A 151 -30.28 6.10 -0.30
N VAL A 152 -29.89 6.54 0.90
CA VAL A 152 -28.56 6.26 1.47
C VAL A 152 -28.32 4.76 1.56
N ASN A 153 -29.24 3.98 2.12
CA ASN A 153 -29.07 2.51 2.19
C ASN A 153 -28.90 1.87 0.81
N SER A 154 -29.56 2.39 -0.23
CA SER A 154 -29.43 1.87 -1.60
C SER A 154 -28.06 2.20 -2.22
N GLU A 155 -27.50 3.37 -1.92
CA GLU A 155 -26.18 3.79 -2.40
C GLU A 155 -25.07 3.06 -1.66
N GLU A 156 -25.16 2.94 -0.33
CA GLU A 156 -24.21 2.15 0.47
C GLU A 156 -24.22 0.66 0.10
N THR A 157 -25.39 0.11 -0.24
CA THR A 157 -25.48 -1.26 -0.76
C THR A 157 -24.72 -1.43 -2.08
N GLN A 158 -24.74 -0.43 -2.96
CA GLN A 158 -23.99 -0.46 -4.22
C GLN A 158 -22.48 -0.39 -3.97
N ILE A 159 -22.03 0.45 -3.03
CA ILE A 159 -20.63 0.50 -2.57
C ILE A 159 -20.20 -0.87 -2.02
N GLY A 160 -21.02 -1.49 -1.17
CA GLY A 160 -20.76 -2.83 -0.65
C GLY A 160 -20.65 -3.90 -1.75
N GLN A 161 -21.46 -3.81 -2.81
CA GLN A 161 -21.37 -4.69 -3.98
C GLN A 161 -20.08 -4.47 -4.80
N MET A 162 -19.61 -3.22 -4.91
CA MET A 162 -18.33 -2.88 -5.55
C MET A 162 -17.16 -3.52 -4.82
N VAL A 163 -17.11 -3.36 -3.49
CA VAL A 163 -16.07 -3.98 -2.64
C VAL A 163 -16.13 -5.51 -2.74
N ALA A 164 -17.32 -6.11 -2.76
CA ALA A 164 -17.48 -7.56 -2.91
C ALA A 164 -16.97 -8.10 -4.26
N ALA A 165 -17.20 -7.35 -5.34
CA ALA A 165 -16.68 -7.71 -6.66
C ALA A 165 -15.15 -7.63 -6.70
N ALA A 166 -14.55 -6.57 -6.13
CA ALA A 166 -13.10 -6.43 -6.07
C ALA A 166 -12.44 -7.51 -5.21
N ASN A 167 -13.02 -7.82 -4.04
CA ASN A 167 -12.58 -8.94 -3.21
C ASN A 167 -12.59 -10.26 -4.00
N THR A 168 -13.66 -10.56 -4.73
CA THR A 168 -13.76 -11.78 -5.57
C THR A 168 -12.65 -11.84 -6.62
N ILE A 169 -12.35 -10.73 -7.29
CA ILE A 169 -11.29 -10.66 -8.31
C ILE A 169 -9.91 -10.92 -7.70
N VAL A 170 -9.58 -10.20 -6.62
CA VAL A 170 -8.28 -10.32 -5.96
C VAL A 170 -8.09 -11.72 -5.36
N LYS A 171 -9.10 -12.24 -4.66
CA LYS A 171 -9.05 -13.59 -4.08
C LYS A 171 -9.00 -14.67 -5.15
N GLY A 172 -9.65 -14.45 -6.30
CA GLY A 172 -9.61 -15.37 -7.45
C GLY A 172 -8.22 -15.59 -8.04
N VAL A 173 -7.29 -14.65 -7.86
CA VAL A 173 -5.88 -14.80 -8.24
C VAL A 173 -4.97 -15.15 -7.05
N GLY A 174 -5.54 -15.47 -5.88
CA GLY A 174 -4.80 -15.76 -4.65
C GLY A 174 -4.23 -14.52 -3.93
N GLY A 175 -4.63 -13.31 -4.34
CA GLY A 175 -4.15 -12.06 -3.78
C GLY A 175 -4.66 -11.77 -2.37
N LYS A 176 -3.98 -10.85 -1.70
CA LYS A 176 -4.34 -10.35 -0.36
C LYS A 176 -5.14 -9.07 -0.48
N THR A 177 -6.14 -8.89 0.39
CA THR A 177 -7.02 -7.71 0.37
C THR A 177 -6.92 -6.90 1.65
N ALA A 178 -6.86 -5.58 1.51
CA ALA A 178 -7.03 -4.60 2.57
C ALA A 178 -8.35 -3.82 2.40
N ILE A 179 -8.98 -3.45 3.51
CA ILE A 179 -10.12 -2.53 3.60
C ILE A 179 -9.76 -1.46 4.62
N THR A 180 -9.84 -0.19 4.23
CA THR A 180 -9.60 0.96 5.09
C THR A 180 -10.92 1.67 5.37
N LEU A 181 -11.22 1.88 6.65
CA LEU A 181 -12.39 2.61 7.12
C LEU A 181 -11.98 4.00 7.58
N TYR A 182 -12.80 5.01 7.29
CA TYR A 182 -12.64 6.33 7.88
C TYR A 182 -13.06 6.30 9.36
N TYR A 183 -12.12 6.60 10.26
CA TYR A 183 -12.39 6.63 11.69
C TYR A 183 -13.17 7.91 12.04
N ASN A 184 -14.49 7.78 12.16
CA ASN A 184 -15.41 8.90 12.29
C ASN A 184 -16.20 8.98 13.61
N ASP A 185 -15.90 8.10 14.58
CA ASP A 185 -16.54 8.08 15.91
C ASP A 185 -15.68 7.34 16.94
N ASP A 186 -15.57 7.91 18.13
CA ASP A 186 -14.82 7.35 19.27
C ASP A 186 -15.72 6.69 20.33
N SER A 187 -17.02 6.60 20.04
CA SER A 187 -18.09 6.10 20.89
C SER A 187 -18.20 6.79 22.26
N LYS A 188 -17.75 8.04 22.34
CA LYS A 188 -17.85 8.89 23.54
C LYS A 188 -18.80 10.07 23.34
N GLY A 189 -19.63 10.00 22.29
CA GLY A 189 -20.62 11.02 21.95
C GLY A 189 -20.14 12.05 20.92
N ASN A 190 -18.93 11.89 20.39
CA ASN A 190 -18.39 12.70 19.31
C ASN A 190 -18.29 11.84 18.03
N ASN A 191 -18.79 12.37 16.92
CA ASN A 191 -18.65 11.81 15.58
C ASN A 191 -18.55 12.93 14.54
N CYS A 192 -18.15 12.57 13.32
CA CYS A 192 -18.07 13.48 12.18
C CYS A 192 -18.71 12.89 10.91
N TRP A 193 -19.71 12.02 11.06
CA TRP A 193 -20.47 11.50 9.92
C TRP A 193 -21.69 12.37 9.57
N GLU A 194 -22.18 12.24 8.33
CA GLU A 194 -23.42 12.89 7.88
C GLU A 194 -24.68 12.11 8.30
N LYS A 195 -24.65 10.77 8.24
CA LYS A 195 -25.75 9.89 8.63
C LYS A 195 -25.29 8.73 9.52
N PRO A 196 -26.18 8.14 10.35
CA PRO A 196 -25.84 6.96 11.14
C PRO A 196 -25.35 5.75 10.33
N GLN A 197 -25.69 5.65 9.04
CA GLN A 197 -25.20 4.62 8.12
C GLN A 197 -23.69 4.65 7.94
N ASP A 198 -23.07 5.82 8.05
CA ASP A 198 -21.66 6.08 7.80
C ASP A 198 -20.77 5.61 8.97
N TYR A 199 -21.39 5.17 10.06
CA TYR A 199 -20.68 4.74 11.25
C TYR A 199 -19.81 3.52 10.96
N TRP A 200 -18.49 3.70 11.13
CA TRP A 200 -17.49 2.67 10.87
C TRP A 200 -17.76 1.32 11.59
N LYS A 201 -18.39 1.30 12.78
CA LYS A 201 -18.65 0.03 13.49
C LYS A 201 -19.79 -0.78 12.88
N THR A 202 -20.75 -0.13 12.23
CA THR A 202 -21.94 -0.80 11.71
C THR A 202 -21.96 -0.88 10.20
N TRP A 203 -21.29 0.04 9.50
CA TRP A 203 -21.23 0.06 8.03
C TRP A 203 -20.78 -1.28 7.45
N PRO A 204 -19.66 -1.90 7.89
CA PRO A 204 -19.18 -3.13 7.27
C PRO A 204 -20.16 -4.29 7.38
N THR A 205 -20.76 -4.48 8.55
CA THR A 205 -21.74 -5.55 8.77
C THR A 205 -23.09 -5.29 8.12
N SER A 206 -23.39 -4.03 7.78
CA SER A 206 -24.65 -3.65 7.13
C SER A 206 -24.57 -3.82 5.61
N PHE A 207 -23.40 -3.55 5.01
CA PHE A 207 -23.28 -3.42 3.57
C PHE A 207 -22.30 -4.41 2.92
N LEU A 208 -21.41 -5.06 3.68
CA LEU A 208 -20.53 -6.11 3.14
C LEU A 208 -21.10 -7.51 3.38
N PRO A 209 -21.01 -8.41 2.39
CA PRO A 209 -21.36 -9.81 2.61
C PRO A 209 -20.34 -10.48 3.54
N ALA A 210 -20.78 -11.52 4.26
CA ALA A 210 -19.93 -12.26 5.20
C ALA A 210 -18.65 -12.82 4.57
N SER A 211 -18.68 -13.16 3.27
CA SER A 211 -17.50 -13.62 2.54
C SER A 211 -16.39 -12.57 2.46
N VAL A 212 -16.74 -11.28 2.34
CA VAL A 212 -15.75 -10.19 2.37
C VAL A 212 -15.21 -10.06 3.80
N LEU A 213 -16.08 -9.96 4.80
CA LEU A 213 -15.68 -9.81 6.21
C LEU A 213 -14.71 -10.92 6.66
N GLN A 214 -14.99 -12.17 6.26
CA GLN A 214 -14.17 -13.33 6.62
C GLN A 214 -12.88 -13.45 5.80
N SER A 215 -12.85 -12.94 4.58
CA SER A 215 -11.68 -13.13 3.69
C SER A 215 -10.71 -11.95 3.72
N THR A 216 -11.10 -10.78 4.21
CA THR A 216 -10.20 -9.62 4.34
C THR A 216 -8.96 -9.97 5.17
N ASP A 217 -7.76 -9.69 4.63
CA ASP A 217 -6.49 -9.98 5.31
C ASP A 217 -6.03 -8.81 6.18
N TYR A 218 -6.40 -7.57 5.83
CA TYR A 218 -6.06 -6.34 6.56
C TYR A 218 -7.29 -5.44 6.68
N ALA A 219 -7.65 -5.06 7.89
CA ALA A 219 -8.71 -4.10 8.17
C ALA A 219 -8.10 -2.91 8.88
N LEU A 220 -8.18 -1.73 8.27
CA LEU A 220 -7.37 -0.59 8.63
C LEU A 220 -8.23 0.65 8.93
N PHE A 221 -7.68 1.60 9.66
CA PHE A 221 -8.27 2.93 9.83
C PHE A 221 -7.50 3.99 9.06
N SER A 222 -8.24 4.82 8.33
CA SER A 222 -7.80 6.17 7.99
C SER A 222 -8.15 7.10 9.17
N TYR A 223 -7.19 7.91 9.61
CA TYR A 223 -7.39 8.82 10.73
C TYR A 223 -6.77 10.20 10.51
N TYR A 224 -7.66 11.19 10.44
CA TYR A 224 -7.38 12.60 10.15
C TYR A 224 -7.87 13.51 11.30
N PRO A 225 -7.11 13.64 12.39
CA PRO A 225 -7.56 14.35 13.61
C PRO A 225 -7.55 15.88 13.48
N TYR A 226 -6.96 16.43 12.42
CA TYR A 226 -6.79 17.86 12.25
C TYR A 226 -7.82 18.41 11.28
N GLN A 227 -8.78 19.18 11.78
CA GLN A 227 -9.86 19.83 11.05
C GLN A 227 -10.92 18.91 10.44
N ASP A 228 -10.54 17.73 9.93
CA ASP A 228 -11.47 16.81 9.26
C ASP A 228 -12.46 16.17 10.25
N CYS A 229 -11.96 15.39 11.22
CA CYS A 229 -12.76 14.79 12.28
C CYS A 229 -12.27 15.22 13.68
N THR A 230 -12.50 16.50 14.02
CA THR A 230 -11.96 17.07 15.26
C THR A 230 -12.68 16.59 16.51
N GLY A 231 -11.95 16.57 17.64
CA GLY A 231 -12.55 16.33 18.95
C GLY A 231 -12.76 14.85 19.31
N LEU A 232 -12.37 13.92 18.44
CA LEU A 232 -12.32 12.51 18.78
C LEU A 232 -11.16 12.21 19.73
N SER A 233 -11.41 11.33 20.69
CA SER A 233 -10.42 10.76 21.60
C SER A 233 -10.40 9.24 21.43
N PRO A 234 -9.67 8.71 20.44
CA PRO A 234 -9.67 7.27 20.17
C PRO A 234 -9.22 6.44 21.36
N ALA A 235 -9.79 5.24 21.46
CA ALA A 235 -9.37 4.22 22.41
C ALA A 235 -8.78 3.04 21.63
N TRP A 236 -7.62 3.24 21.00
CA TRP A 236 -7.09 2.35 19.96
C TRP A 236 -7.13 0.86 20.28
N ASN A 237 -6.80 0.43 21.50
CA ASN A 237 -6.94 -0.98 21.90
C ASN A 237 -8.38 -1.50 21.76
N ALA A 238 -9.37 -0.73 22.21
CA ALA A 238 -10.78 -1.10 22.11
C ALA A 238 -11.31 -0.96 20.68
N ASP A 239 -10.84 0.05 19.94
CA ASP A 239 -11.28 0.31 18.57
C ASP A 239 -10.76 -0.78 17.61
N PHE A 240 -9.48 -1.16 17.73
CA PHE A 240 -8.93 -2.28 16.99
C PHE A 240 -9.59 -3.60 17.39
N ALA A 241 -9.81 -3.87 18.68
CA ALA A 241 -10.54 -5.06 19.11
C ALA A 241 -11.99 -5.11 18.59
N ALA A 242 -12.62 -3.96 18.32
CA ALA A 242 -13.93 -3.91 17.65
C ALA A 242 -13.80 -4.18 16.15
N LEU A 243 -12.83 -3.56 15.47
CA LEU A 243 -12.56 -3.79 14.05
C LEU A 243 -12.25 -5.27 13.75
N GLU A 244 -11.51 -5.91 14.64
CA GLU A 244 -11.21 -7.34 14.62
C GLU A 244 -12.42 -8.26 14.76
N LYS A 245 -13.46 -7.83 15.48
CA LYS A 245 -14.72 -8.59 15.58
C LYS A 245 -15.52 -8.50 14.29
N ILE A 246 -15.41 -7.37 13.60
CA ILE A 246 -16.03 -7.13 12.29
C ILE A 246 -15.31 -7.96 11.22
N PHE A 247 -13.98 -7.95 11.23
CA PHE A 247 -13.11 -8.67 10.30
C PHE A 247 -12.32 -9.78 11.02
N PRO A 248 -12.92 -10.95 11.28
CA PRO A 248 -12.40 -11.93 12.22
C PRO A 248 -11.02 -12.50 11.87
N ASN A 249 -10.62 -12.48 10.60
CA ASN A 249 -9.35 -13.02 10.12
C ASN A 249 -8.32 -11.96 9.74
N ALA A 250 -8.69 -10.68 9.81
CA ALA A 250 -7.83 -9.59 9.38
C ALA A 250 -6.79 -9.24 10.45
N LYS A 251 -5.60 -8.84 10.02
CA LYS A 251 -4.69 -8.00 10.79
C LYS A 251 -5.25 -6.57 10.83
N VAL A 252 -4.90 -5.80 11.86
CA VAL A 252 -5.45 -4.45 12.06
C VAL A 252 -4.37 -3.38 12.19
N GLY A 253 -4.70 -2.14 11.83
CA GLY A 253 -3.74 -1.06 11.84
C GLY A 253 -4.29 0.22 11.22
N PHE A 254 -3.40 1.12 10.83
CA PHE A 254 -3.75 2.36 10.16
C PHE A 254 -3.45 2.27 8.67
N GLY A 255 -4.47 2.53 7.86
CA GLY A 255 -4.42 2.57 6.40
C GLY A 255 -3.98 3.94 5.92
N GLU A 256 -4.25 4.99 6.72
CA GLU A 256 -3.77 6.34 6.50
C GLU A 256 -3.60 7.06 7.85
N ILE A 257 -2.55 7.87 7.97
CA ILE A 257 -2.38 8.88 9.01
C ILE A 257 -1.88 10.16 8.35
N GLY A 258 -2.52 11.28 8.65
CA GLY A 258 -2.04 12.57 8.16
C GLY A 258 -2.96 13.72 8.49
N THR A 259 -2.95 14.71 7.61
CA THR A 259 -3.86 15.85 7.59
C THR A 259 -4.37 16.01 6.16
N SER A 260 -5.63 16.42 5.95
CA SER A 260 -6.18 16.62 4.60
C SER A 260 -5.47 17.66 3.74
N SER A 261 -4.58 18.47 4.33
CA SER A 261 -3.75 19.43 3.61
C SER A 261 -2.30 19.39 4.05
N ILE A 262 -1.37 19.32 3.10
CA ILE A 262 0.07 19.52 3.33
C ILE A 262 0.41 20.91 3.89
N SER A 263 -0.54 21.86 3.80
CA SER A 263 -0.40 23.22 4.35
C SER A 263 -0.75 23.31 5.84
N ALA A 264 -1.18 22.21 6.49
CA ALA A 264 -1.40 22.16 7.93
C ALA A 264 -0.12 22.56 8.70
N PRO A 265 -0.22 23.11 9.93
CA PRO A 265 0.96 23.51 10.69
C PRO A 265 1.95 22.36 10.85
N ALA A 266 3.23 22.63 10.59
CA ALA A 266 4.26 21.59 10.66
C ALA A 266 4.31 20.88 12.02
N SER A 267 4.06 21.60 13.12
CA SER A 267 3.99 21.03 14.46
C SER A 267 2.87 19.98 14.60
N VAL A 268 1.72 20.17 13.96
CA VAL A 268 0.62 19.20 13.97
C VAL A 268 1.05 17.93 13.22
N GLN A 269 1.54 18.09 12.00
CA GLN A 269 1.94 16.97 11.15
C GLN A 269 3.10 16.17 11.78
N GLN A 270 4.12 16.86 12.29
CA GLN A 270 5.25 16.22 12.98
C GLN A 270 4.79 15.49 14.26
N ASN A 271 3.86 16.07 15.01
CA ASN A 271 3.29 15.44 16.20
C ASN A 271 2.58 14.12 15.84
N LEU A 272 1.88 14.05 14.71
CA LEU A 272 1.25 12.80 14.25
C LEU A 272 2.29 11.72 13.97
N ILE A 273 3.36 12.04 13.25
CA ILE A 273 4.47 11.09 13.00
C ILE A 273 5.05 10.57 14.32
N THR A 274 5.38 11.46 15.26
CA THR A 274 6.00 11.09 16.54
C THR A 274 5.04 10.43 17.53
N THR A 275 3.73 10.55 17.32
CA THR A 275 2.71 9.93 18.19
C THR A 275 2.37 8.53 17.70
N TYR A 276 2.09 8.37 16.41
CA TYR A 276 1.47 7.16 15.87
C TYR A 276 2.49 6.06 15.55
N TYR A 277 3.61 6.36 14.87
CA TYR A 277 4.59 5.33 14.54
C TYR A 277 5.15 4.58 15.76
N PRO A 278 5.46 5.24 16.89
CA PRO A 278 5.92 4.54 18.10
C PRO A 278 4.90 3.61 18.74
N MET A 279 3.62 3.67 18.36
CA MET A 279 2.58 2.78 18.91
C MET A 279 2.90 1.30 18.72
N VAL A 280 3.72 0.92 17.74
CA VAL A 280 4.18 -0.47 17.55
C VAL A 280 4.86 -1.08 18.77
N ASN A 281 5.43 -0.24 19.66
CA ASN A 281 6.08 -0.70 20.88
C ASN A 281 5.13 -0.74 22.09
N SER A 282 3.99 -0.02 22.04
CA SER A 282 3.04 0.06 23.16
C SER A 282 1.78 -0.80 22.95
N MET A 283 1.41 -1.06 21.70
CA MET A 283 0.29 -1.95 21.35
C MET A 283 0.70 -3.41 21.55
N THR A 284 -0.04 -4.12 22.40
CA THR A 284 0.23 -5.54 22.72
C THR A 284 -0.62 -6.51 21.90
N ASP A 285 -1.55 -6.00 21.12
CA ASP A 285 -2.41 -6.80 20.25
C ASP A 285 -1.56 -7.49 19.16
N PRO A 286 -1.55 -8.84 19.09
CA PRO A 286 -0.74 -9.56 18.11
C PRO A 286 -1.20 -9.38 16.66
N ARG A 287 -2.44 -8.91 16.43
CA ARG A 287 -2.95 -8.60 15.09
C ARG A 287 -2.73 -7.14 14.70
N PHE A 288 -2.37 -6.27 15.65
CA PHE A 288 -1.98 -4.91 15.33
C PHE A 288 -0.63 -4.90 14.59
N ILE A 289 -0.65 -4.46 13.33
CA ILE A 289 0.53 -4.42 12.47
C ILE A 289 1.20 -3.05 12.42
N GLY A 290 0.63 -2.02 13.04
CA GLY A 290 1.01 -0.65 12.73
C GLY A 290 0.27 -0.17 11.49
N GLY A 291 0.94 -0.10 10.33
CA GLY A 291 0.39 0.52 9.13
C GLY A 291 0.90 1.95 9.04
N PHE A 292 0.15 2.93 9.52
CA PHE A 292 0.53 4.36 9.62
C PHE A 292 0.84 5.04 8.29
N PHE A 293 0.31 4.54 7.17
CA PHE A 293 0.67 5.03 5.84
C PHE A 293 0.54 6.55 5.77
N TRP A 294 1.70 7.21 5.80
CA TRP A 294 1.79 8.64 5.96
C TRP A 294 1.37 9.32 4.66
N TRP A 295 0.25 10.05 4.74
CA TRP A 295 -0.21 10.99 3.72
C TRP A 295 0.43 12.36 4.09
N ASN A 296 1.45 12.87 3.38
CA ASN A 296 1.84 12.66 1.98
C ASN A 296 3.36 12.48 1.80
N TYR A 297 3.83 11.29 1.39
CA TYR A 297 5.28 10.99 1.34
C TYR A 297 5.97 11.66 0.14
N ALA A 298 5.39 11.63 -1.06
CA ALA A 298 6.04 12.11 -2.28
C ALA A 298 6.34 13.63 -2.23
N GLU A 299 5.47 14.38 -1.56
CA GLU A 299 5.47 15.84 -1.44
C GLU A 299 6.45 16.29 -0.37
N GLN A 300 6.50 15.55 0.75
CA GLN A 300 7.17 16.01 1.97
C GLN A 300 8.53 15.37 2.19
N MET A 301 8.75 14.16 1.70
CA MET A 301 9.90 13.34 2.09
C MET A 301 11.06 13.42 1.08
N LEU A 302 10.87 14.18 -0.01
CA LEU A 302 11.82 14.28 -1.12
C LEU A 302 12.45 15.68 -1.23
N PRO A 303 13.77 15.78 -1.55
CA PRO A 303 14.76 14.72 -1.43
C PRO A 303 15.06 14.43 0.04
N TYR A 304 15.29 13.15 0.36
CA TYR A 304 15.52 12.68 1.73
C TYR A 304 16.68 13.38 2.44
N THR A 305 17.69 13.83 1.68
CA THR A 305 18.88 14.53 2.22
C THR A 305 18.58 15.89 2.83
N LYS A 306 17.45 16.50 2.48
CA LYS A 306 17.07 17.87 2.92
C LYS A 306 15.72 17.91 3.62
N SER A 307 14.85 16.92 3.43
CA SER A 307 13.54 16.89 4.05
C SER A 307 13.64 16.71 5.57
N SER A 308 13.15 17.70 6.31
CA SER A 308 13.01 17.61 7.78
C SER A 308 11.97 16.56 8.19
N TYR A 309 10.92 16.35 7.40
CA TYR A 309 9.93 15.30 7.63
C TYR A 309 10.54 13.91 7.48
N TRP A 310 11.40 13.71 6.47
CA TRP A 310 12.06 12.43 6.28
C TRP A 310 13.02 12.14 7.42
N GLN A 311 13.82 13.14 7.82
CA GLN A 311 14.72 13.02 8.97
C GLN A 311 13.96 12.68 10.26
N LEU A 312 12.81 13.33 10.49
CA LEU A 312 11.94 13.06 11.62
C LEU A 312 11.41 11.62 11.59
N LEU A 313 10.80 11.20 10.47
CA LEU A 313 10.29 9.84 10.32
C LEU A 313 11.39 8.81 10.57
N ARG A 314 12.56 8.98 9.95
CA ARG A 314 13.72 8.12 10.15
C ARG A 314 14.15 8.07 11.62
N GLN A 315 14.24 9.21 12.29
CA GLN A 315 14.65 9.28 13.70
C GLN A 315 13.61 8.66 14.63
N THR A 316 12.33 8.77 14.28
CA THR A 316 11.23 8.14 15.01
C THR A 316 11.29 6.62 14.88
N ILE A 317 11.56 6.07 13.68
CA ILE A 317 11.47 4.62 13.45
C ILE A 317 12.74 3.83 13.75
N ILE A 318 13.94 4.44 13.71
CA ILE A 318 15.22 3.68 13.84
C ILE A 318 15.33 2.87 15.14
N ASN A 319 14.72 3.33 16.24
CA ASN A 319 14.79 2.67 17.54
C ASN A 319 13.55 1.82 17.85
N LEU A 320 12.61 1.71 16.91
CA LEU A 320 11.40 0.90 17.08
C LEU A 320 11.67 -0.56 16.69
N LYS A 321 10.75 -1.46 17.06
CA LYS A 321 10.83 -2.89 16.76
C LYS A 321 11.08 -3.14 15.27
N ALA A 322 12.09 -3.95 14.95
CA ALA A 322 12.37 -4.33 13.57
C ALA A 322 11.25 -5.21 12.99
N PRO A 323 10.90 -5.05 11.70
CA PRO A 323 9.95 -5.94 11.03
C PRO A 323 10.46 -7.38 10.96
N SER A 324 9.64 -8.32 11.40
CA SER A 324 9.90 -9.78 11.35
C SER A 324 8.91 -10.48 10.43
#